data_AF-A0A0F9M0L2-F1
#
_entry.id   AF-A0A0F9M0L2-F1
#
_cell.length_a   1.000
_cell.length_b   1.000
_cell.length_c   1.000
_cell.angle_alpha   90.00
_cell.angle_beta   90.00
_cell.angle_gamma   90.00
#
_symmetry.space_group_name_H-M   'P 1'
#
loop_
_entity.id
_entity.type
_entity.pdbx_description
1 polymer ?
#
loop_
_entity_poly.entity_id
_entity_poly.type
_entity_poly.pdbx_seq_one_letter_code
_entity_poly.pdbx_strand_id
1 'polypeptide(L)'
;MSELLTLEEGNMGNMSKTELIDFFTFVTDDLDIVLSLEFTPASPSIYIDGKVLFCGRDLDGYKWRVKERLLHEIAHHFEVGKRQHGVNFYKVYVELVDKYMVKSQPLRQNLSLKSKS
;
A
#
# COMPACT_ATOMS: atom_id res chain seq x y z
N MET A 1 -5.09 20.55 34.00
CA MET A 1 -5.82 20.07 32.81
C MET A 1 -4.94 19.04 32.14
N SER A 2 -5.17 17.75 32.40
CA SER A 2 -4.46 16.67 31.72
C SER A 2 -5.18 16.38 30.42
N GLU A 3 -4.51 16.60 29.30
CA GLU A 3 -4.96 16.11 28.00
C GLU A 3 -5.06 14.58 28.09
N LEU A 4 -6.29 14.08 28.07
CA LEU A 4 -6.57 12.68 27.80
C LEU A 4 -6.15 12.43 26.35
N LEU A 5 -4.93 11.93 26.17
CA LEU A 5 -4.55 11.18 24.98
C LEU A 5 -5.42 9.93 24.96
N THR A 6 -6.59 10.01 24.32
CA THR A 6 -7.27 8.84 23.80
C THR A 6 -6.34 8.22 22.76
N LEU A 7 -5.50 7.29 23.24
CA LEU A 7 -4.91 6.26 22.40
C LEU A 7 -6.08 5.57 21.73
N GLU A 8 -6.30 5.87 20.45
CA GLU A 8 -7.19 5.04 19.62
C GLU A 8 -6.66 3.61 19.74
N GLU A 9 -7.50 2.71 20.26
CA GLU A 9 -7.24 1.27 20.38
C GLU A 9 -7.15 0.68 18.97
N GLY A 10 -6.02 0.91 18.30
CA GLY A 10 -5.66 0.24 17.07
C GLY A 10 -5.40 -1.23 17.38
N ASN A 11 -5.97 -2.13 16.58
CA ASN A 11 -5.70 -3.56 16.71
C ASN A 11 -4.18 -3.82 16.59
N MET A 12 -3.66 -4.83 17.27
CA MET A 12 -2.23 -5.25 17.26
C MET A 12 -1.67 -5.67 15.88
N GLY A 13 -2.37 -5.35 14.78
CA GLY A 13 -1.99 -5.62 13.40
C GLY A 13 -2.38 -4.51 12.42
N ASN A 14 -2.62 -3.28 12.88
CA ASN A 14 -2.89 -2.12 12.02
C ASN A 14 -1.61 -1.65 11.33
N MET A 15 -1.75 -1.10 10.12
CA MET A 15 -0.63 -0.54 9.37
C MET A 15 -0.53 0.95 9.67
N SER A 16 0.66 1.43 10.02
CA SER A 16 0.90 2.87 10.17
C SER A 16 0.95 3.57 8.80
N LYS A 17 0.79 4.91 8.81
CA LYS A 17 0.99 5.73 7.60
C LYS A 17 2.38 5.54 7.00
N THR A 18 3.41 5.50 7.85
CA THR A 18 4.80 5.30 7.43
C THR A 18 4.98 3.94 6.77
N GLU A 19 4.49 2.86 7.38
CA GLU A 19 4.55 1.52 6.75
C GLU A 19 3.82 1.50 5.40
N LEU A 20 2.68 2.19 5.28
CA LEU A 20 1.97 2.27 4.00
C LEU A 20 2.77 3.02 2.94
N ILE A 21 3.39 4.14 3.30
CA ILE A 21 4.27 4.91 2.41
C ILE A 21 5.46 4.04 1.98
N ASP A 22 6.12 3.37 2.91
CA ASP A 22 7.26 2.48 2.60
C ASP A 22 6.84 1.36 1.64
N PHE A 23 5.66 0.76 1.86
CA PHE A 23 5.13 -0.27 0.98
C PHE A 23 4.77 0.30 -0.40
N PHE A 24 4.17 1.49 -0.46
CA PHE A 24 3.86 2.19 -1.70
C PHE A 24 5.13 2.46 -2.51
N THR A 25 6.14 3.08 -1.91
CA THR A 25 7.43 3.37 -2.55
C THR A 25 8.09 2.10 -3.06
N PHE A 26 8.13 1.05 -2.24
CA PHE A 26 8.68 -0.24 -2.66
C PHE A 26 7.98 -0.79 -3.91
N VAL A 27 6.64 -0.78 -3.94
CA VAL A 27 5.87 -1.28 -5.09
C VAL A 27 6.08 -0.41 -6.32
N THR A 28 6.04 0.92 -6.20
CA THR A 28 6.19 1.82 -7.35
C THR A 28 7.60 1.78 -7.93
N ASP A 29 8.63 1.69 -7.08
CA ASP A 29 10.02 1.58 -7.51
C ASP A 29 10.29 0.24 -8.20
N ASP A 30 9.76 -0.86 -7.67
CA ASP A 30 9.92 -2.20 -8.24
C ASP A 30 9.14 -2.39 -9.56
N LEU A 31 8.09 -1.59 -9.79
CA LEU A 31 7.34 -1.54 -11.04
C LEU A 31 7.87 -0.51 -12.05
N ASP A 32 8.82 0.35 -11.64
CA ASP A 32 9.32 1.48 -12.43
C ASP A 32 8.19 2.41 -12.92
N ILE A 33 7.26 2.76 -12.01
CA ILE A 33 6.13 3.66 -12.30
C ILE A 33 6.17 4.91 -11.44
N VAL A 34 5.69 6.02 -12.00
CA VAL A 34 5.57 7.30 -11.29
C VAL A 34 4.14 7.50 -10.81
N LEU A 35 3.92 7.33 -9.51
CA LEU A 35 2.65 7.58 -8.84
C LEU A 35 2.86 8.45 -7.60
N SER A 36 1.82 9.18 -7.19
CA SER A 36 1.79 9.88 -5.90
C SER A 36 0.79 9.25 -4.93
N LEU A 37 1.08 9.30 -3.63
CA LEU A 37 0.19 8.86 -2.57
C LEU A 37 -0.19 10.04 -1.68
N GLU A 38 -1.48 10.25 -1.48
CA GLU A 38 -2.01 11.26 -0.55
C GLU A 38 -3.06 10.64 0.37
N PHE A 39 -3.14 11.13 1.61
CA PHE A 39 -4.15 10.69 2.56
C PHE A 39 -5.38 11.60 2.51
N THR A 40 -6.57 11.00 2.51
CA THR A 40 -7.84 11.71 2.47
C THR A 40 -8.81 11.19 3.53
N PRO A 41 -9.71 12.02 4.08
CA PRO A 41 -10.85 11.53 4.88
C PRO A 41 -11.95 10.90 4.02
N ALA A 42 -11.95 11.16 2.70
CA ALA A 42 -12.95 10.65 1.78
C ALA A 42 -12.86 9.12 1.65
N SER A 43 -14.01 8.46 1.50
CA SER A 43 -14.13 7.01 1.29
C SER A 43 -14.94 6.76 0.01
N PRO A 44 -14.59 5.75 -0.79
CA PRO A 44 -13.45 4.84 -0.62
C PRO A 44 -12.10 5.50 -0.95
N SER A 45 -11.00 4.80 -0.66
CA SER A 45 -9.72 5.06 -1.35
C SER A 45 -9.92 5.02 -2.87
N ILE A 46 -9.16 5.82 -3.62
CA ILE A 46 -9.36 5.94 -5.07
C ILE A 46 -8.07 6.32 -5.81
N TYR A 47 -7.85 5.73 -6.97
CA TYR A 47 -6.91 6.21 -7.98
C TYR A 47 -7.52 7.29 -8.91
N ILE A 48 -6.84 8.41 -9.05
CA ILE A 48 -7.19 9.53 -9.93
C ILE A 48 -5.91 10.10 -10.54
N ASP A 49 -5.77 10.01 -11.87
CA ASP A 49 -4.80 10.74 -12.69
C ASP A 49 -3.35 10.72 -12.15
N GLY A 50 -2.80 9.51 -11.94
CA GLY A 50 -1.42 9.34 -11.44
C GLY A 50 -1.27 9.48 -9.92
N LYS A 51 -2.38 9.54 -9.19
CA LYS A 51 -2.41 9.67 -7.74
C LYS A 51 -3.34 8.64 -7.10
N VAL A 52 -2.88 8.06 -6.00
CA VAL A 52 -3.71 7.29 -5.07
C VAL A 52 -4.11 8.20 -3.91
N LEU A 53 -5.42 8.44 -3.76
CA LEU A 53 -6.01 9.09 -2.60
C LEU A 53 -6.45 8.00 -1.63
N PHE A 54 -5.65 7.76 -0.58
CA PHE A 54 -5.89 6.69 0.38
C PHE A 54 -6.71 7.19 1.57
N CYS A 55 -7.83 6.52 1.84
CA CYS A 55 -8.70 6.84 2.98
C CYS A 55 -7.98 6.52 4.29
N GLY A 56 -7.83 7.51 5.17
CA GLY A 56 -7.17 7.30 6.47
C GLY A 56 -7.80 6.18 7.31
N ARG A 57 -9.11 5.97 7.20
CA ARG A 57 -9.86 4.91 7.91
C ARG A 57 -9.54 3.49 7.43
N ASP A 58 -8.99 3.34 6.22
CA ASP A 58 -8.58 2.01 5.75
C ASP A 58 -7.40 1.46 6.58
N LEU A 59 -6.62 2.33 7.24
CA LEU A 59 -5.51 1.96 8.13
C LEU A 59 -5.96 1.23 9.41
N ASP A 60 -7.22 1.37 9.79
CA ASP A 60 -7.79 0.73 10.97
C ASP A 60 -8.00 -0.79 10.77
N GLY A 61 -7.84 -1.26 9.52
CA GLY A 61 -7.89 -2.67 9.17
C GLY A 61 -6.58 -3.43 9.41
N TYR A 62 -6.64 -4.75 9.27
CA TYR A 62 -5.46 -5.61 9.27
C TYR A 62 -4.45 -5.20 8.19
N LYS A 63 -3.15 -5.24 8.49
CA LYS A 63 -2.05 -4.93 7.54
C LYS A 63 -2.22 -5.53 6.15
N TRP A 64 -2.63 -6.79 6.04
CA TRP A 64 -2.84 -7.43 4.73
C TRP A 64 -3.94 -6.74 3.93
N ARG A 65 -5.01 -6.29 4.58
CA ARG A 65 -6.15 -5.60 3.94
C ARG A 65 -5.75 -4.19 3.49
N VAL A 66 -4.94 -3.50 4.30
CA VAL A 66 -4.40 -2.18 3.91
C VAL A 66 -3.53 -2.31 2.66
N LYS A 67 -2.64 -3.31 2.63
CA LYS A 67 -1.80 -3.60 1.46
C LYS A 67 -2.63 -3.96 0.23
N GLU A 68 -3.62 -4.84 0.39
CA GLU A 68 -4.52 -5.23 -0.70
C GLU A 68 -5.27 -4.04 -1.27
N ARG A 69 -5.79 -3.15 -0.41
CA ARG A 69 -6.43 -1.90 -0.83
C ARG A 69 -5.48 -1.01 -1.64
N LEU A 70 -4.23 -0.86 -1.21
CA LEU A 70 -3.26 -0.08 -1.96
C LEU A 70 -2.99 -0.69 -3.35
N LEU A 71 -2.78 -2.00 -3.42
CA LEU A 71 -2.54 -2.70 -4.68
C LEU A 71 -3.76 -2.61 -5.62
N HIS A 72 -4.97 -2.59 -5.07
CA HIS A 72 -6.20 -2.33 -5.83
C HIS A 72 -6.14 -0.97 -6.55
N GLU A 73 -5.80 0.10 -5.83
CA GLU A 73 -5.70 1.43 -6.44
C GLU A 73 -4.54 1.54 -7.43
N ILE A 74 -3.41 0.88 -7.16
CA ILE A 74 -2.29 0.81 -8.12
C ILE A 74 -2.70 0.04 -9.39
N ALA A 75 -3.53 -1.00 -9.30
CA ALA A 75 -3.99 -1.73 -10.48
C ALA A 75 -4.77 -0.83 -11.47
N HIS A 76 -5.51 0.17 -10.97
CA HIS A 76 -6.18 1.16 -11.82
C HIS A 76 -5.23 2.04 -12.62
N HIS A 77 -3.95 2.18 -12.22
CA HIS A 77 -2.95 2.91 -13.01
C HIS A 77 -2.74 2.27 -14.39
N PHE A 78 -2.76 0.94 -14.45
CA PHE A 78 -2.52 0.17 -15.68
C PHE A 78 -3.79 -0.03 -16.51
N GLU A 79 -4.94 0.35 -15.97
CA GLU A 79 -6.20 0.21 -16.66
C GLU A 79 -6.37 1.30 -17.73
N VAL A 80 -6.37 0.88 -18.99
CA VAL A 80 -6.66 1.76 -20.13
C VAL A 80 -8.16 1.77 -20.40
N GLY A 81 -8.85 2.87 -20.08
CA GLY A 81 -10.26 3.07 -20.44
C GLY A 81 -11.15 3.52 -19.29
N LYS A 82 -12.32 2.88 -19.14
CA LYS A 82 -13.26 3.19 -18.05
C LYS A 82 -12.67 2.66 -16.74
N ARG A 83 -12.76 3.45 -15.65
CA ARG A 83 -12.44 3.04 -14.27
C ARG A 83 -13.43 1.97 -13.77
N GLN A 84 -13.40 0.78 -14.33
CA GLN A 84 -14.33 -0.31 -14.06
C GLN A 84 -13.54 -1.60 -13.83
N HIS A 85 -14.00 -2.51 -12.99
CA HIS A 85 -13.24 -3.76 -12.78
C HIS A 85 -13.47 -4.75 -13.93
N GLY A 86 -12.80 -4.51 -15.06
CA GLY A 86 -12.78 -5.38 -16.23
C GLY A 86 -11.66 -6.44 -16.17
N VAL A 87 -11.55 -7.24 -17.24
CA VAL A 87 -10.52 -8.30 -17.35
C VAL A 87 -9.10 -7.73 -17.24
N ASN A 88 -8.85 -6.56 -17.83
CA ASN A 88 -7.54 -5.92 -17.79
C ASN A 88 -7.15 -5.50 -16.37
N PHE A 89 -8.11 -4.96 -15.61
CA PHE A 89 -7.93 -4.63 -14.20
C PHE A 89 -7.61 -5.90 -13.38
N TYR A 90 -8.47 -6.93 -13.46
CA TYR A 90 -8.31 -8.14 -12.64
C TYR A 90 -7.02 -8.88 -12.91
N LYS A 91 -6.56 -8.92 -14.17
CA LYS A 91 -5.28 -9.52 -14.53
C LYS A 91 -4.13 -8.85 -13.77
N VAL A 92 -4.03 -7.53 -13.86
CA VAL A 92 -2.97 -6.77 -13.18
C VAL A 92 -3.10 -6.88 -11.67
N TYR A 93 -4.31 -6.72 -11.14
CA TYR A 93 -4.56 -6.81 -9.70
C TYR A 93 -4.12 -8.16 -9.12
N VAL A 94 -4.46 -9.28 -9.78
CA VAL A 94 -4.04 -10.62 -9.34
C VAL A 94 -2.52 -10.78 -9.40
N GLU A 95 -1.87 -10.28 -10.45
CA GLU A 95 -0.41 -10.30 -10.57
C GLU A 95 0.27 -9.51 -9.44
N LEU A 96 -0.26 -8.34 -9.08
CA LEU A 96 0.23 -7.52 -7.98
C LEU A 96 0.06 -8.23 -6.62
N VAL A 97 -1.12 -8.77 -6.34
CA VAL A 97 -1.39 -9.50 -5.08
C VAL A 97 -0.50 -10.73 -4.96
N ASP A 98 -0.36 -11.52 -6.02
CA ASP A 98 0.52 -12.69 -6.03
C ASP A 98 1.98 -12.29 -5.76
N LYS A 99 2.48 -11.25 -6.44
CA LYS A 99 3.87 -10.77 -6.32
C LYS A 99 4.20 -10.20 -4.95
N TYR A 100 3.30 -9.42 -4.35
CA TYR A 100 3.62 -8.62 -3.15
C TYR A 100 3.00 -9.13 -1.84
N MET A 101 2.01 -10.03 -1.92
CA MET A 101 1.35 -10.57 -0.73
C MET A 101 1.48 -12.08 -0.57
N VAL A 102 1.54 -12.85 -1.67
CA VAL A 102 1.55 -14.32 -1.62
C VAL A 102 2.96 -14.88 -1.71
N LYS A 103 3.72 -14.49 -2.74
CA LYS A 103 5.10 -14.93 -2.90
C LYS A 103 5.97 -14.27 -1.84
N SER A 104 6.43 -15.05 -0.86
CA SER A 104 7.43 -14.60 0.11
C SER A 104 8.70 -14.17 -0.62
N GLN A 105 8.93 -12.87 -0.80
CA GLN A 105 10.23 -12.41 -1.26
C GLN A 105 11.27 -12.75 -0.19
N PRO A 106 12.43 -13.32 -0.56
CA PRO A 106 13.52 -13.49 0.40
C PRO A 106 13.92 -12.10 0.91
N LEU A 107 13.83 -11.90 2.22
CA LEU A 107 14.32 -10.71 2.91
C LEU A 107 15.77 -10.49 2.45
N ARG A 108 16.04 -9.41 1.71
CA ARG A 108 17.42 -8.98 1.45
C ARG A 108 18.05 -8.62 2.79
N GLN A 109 18.76 -9.56 3.40
CA GLN A 109 19.57 -9.32 4.57
C GLN A 109 20.75 -8.43 4.15
N ASN A 110 20.64 -7.12 4.39
CA ASN A 110 21.79 -6.23 4.43
C ASN A 110 22.58 -6.52 5.73
N LEU A 111 23.23 -7.70 5.79
CA LEU A 111 24.27 -7.95 6.78
C LEU A 111 25.56 -7.32 6.27
N SER A 112 25.75 -6.05 6.63
CA SER A 112 27.05 -5.39 6.62
C SER A 112 27.97 -6.11 7.61
N LEU A 113 28.61 -7.20 7.17
CA LEU A 113 29.80 -7.76 7.81
C LEU A 113 30.94 -6.77 7.59
N LYS A 114 31.01 -5.73 8.42
CA LYS A 114 32.27 -5.03 8.65
C LYS A 114 33.16 -5.98 9.44
N SER A 115 33.98 -6.70 8.69
CA SER A 115 35.19 -7.38 9.12
C SER A 115 35.94 -6.49 10.12
N LYS A 116 36.08 -7.00 11.35
CA LYS A 116 37.13 -6.57 12.26
C LYS A 116 38.46 -6.98 11.60
N SER A 117 39.26 -5.98 11.23
CA SER A 117 40.71 -6.10 11.09
C SER A 117 41.36 -5.35 12.25
#